data_AF-A0A9W6C314-F1
#
_entry.id   AF-A0A9W6C314-F1
#
_cell.length_a   1.000
_cell.length_b   1.000
_cell.length_c   1.000
_cell.angle_alpha   90.00
_cell.angle_beta   90.00
_cell.angle_gamma   90.00
#
_symmetry.space_group_name_H-M   'P 1'
#
loop_
_entity.id
_entity.type
_entity.pdbx_description
1 polymer ?
#
loop_
_entity_poly.entity_id
_entity_poly.type
_entity_poly.pdbx_seq_one_letter_code
_entity_poly.pdbx_strand_id
1 'polypeptide(L)'
;MDDYLEKSPNAARMVKAAEYLVSAFCILVTQGQLNVSTSMVDDEGVDLVFHQRGSTATLAVQVKARMLSNTMAQRGRFQAFVRSQTFTPRNDLALLFVSVDDRRGQLDQAWLVPSVEFDKRKGGAASQGRYRFVASRKEGSQDQWARFRLRPLQLPEGILQHLEDLDQAQLTAEDRLAGVDALGVDEHVWRHVGPPGTGLVTGIVDHSRGEDGRPRARLLDLV
;
A
#
# COMPACT_ATOMS: atom_id res chain seq x y z
N MET A 1 -19.47 -23.51 18.39
CA MET A 1 -18.46 -23.50 19.47
C MET A 1 -17.17 -23.04 18.84
N ASP A 2 -16.77 -21.81 19.18
CA ASP A 2 -15.76 -21.00 18.51
C ASP A 2 -14.35 -21.59 18.58
N ASP A 3 -13.81 -21.98 17.42
CA ASP A 3 -12.40 -22.40 17.26
C ASP A 3 -11.62 -21.43 16.34
N TYR A 4 -12.13 -20.20 16.19
CA TYR A 4 -11.62 -19.20 15.23
C TYR A 4 -10.78 -18.08 15.86
N LEU A 5 -10.46 -18.15 17.15
CA LEU A 5 -9.87 -17.04 17.91
C LEU A 5 -8.60 -17.35 18.70
N GLU A 6 -7.77 -18.27 18.24
CA GLU A 6 -6.33 -18.15 18.49
C GLU A 6 -5.58 -18.14 17.17
N LYS A 7 -5.48 -16.95 16.54
CA LYS A 7 -4.35 -16.73 15.64
C LYS A 7 -3.12 -16.97 16.49
N SER A 8 -2.43 -18.09 16.25
CA SER A 8 -1.16 -18.39 16.92
C SER A 8 -0.29 -17.12 16.94
N PRO A 9 0.27 -16.72 18.10
CA PRO A 9 1.16 -15.56 18.18
C PRO A 9 2.28 -15.60 17.13
N ASN A 10 2.70 -16.81 16.75
CA ASN A 10 3.67 -17.04 15.69
C ASN A 10 3.13 -16.60 14.32
N ALA A 11 1.86 -16.85 14.00
CA ALA A 11 1.26 -16.42 12.74
C ALA A 11 1.23 -14.88 12.60
N ALA A 12 0.93 -14.16 13.68
CA ALA A 12 0.97 -12.70 13.69
C ALA A 12 2.40 -12.17 13.48
N ARG A 13 3.39 -12.74 14.19
CA ARG A 13 4.81 -12.40 14.02
C ARG A 13 5.31 -12.66 12.60
N MET A 14 4.91 -13.79 12.01
CA MET A 14 5.28 -14.15 10.63
C MET A 14 4.68 -13.18 9.61
N VAL A 15 3.42 -12.76 9.77
CA VAL A 15 2.81 -11.73 8.90
C VAL A 15 3.57 -10.41 9.02
N LYS A 16 3.90 -9.97 10.24
CA LYS A 16 4.65 -8.73 10.43
C LYS A 16 6.07 -8.81 9.84
N ALA A 17 6.73 -9.96 9.97
CA ALA A 17 8.01 -10.20 9.31
C ALA A 17 7.90 -10.12 7.78
N ALA A 18 6.81 -10.59 7.18
CA ALA A 18 6.57 -10.45 5.75
C ALA A 18 6.37 -8.99 5.31
N GLU A 19 5.68 -8.16 6.10
CA GLU A 19 5.56 -6.71 5.85
C GLU A 19 6.94 -6.03 5.85
N TYR A 20 7.78 -6.34 6.84
CA TYR A 20 9.15 -5.82 6.88
C TYR A 20 10.01 -6.34 5.72
N LEU A 21 9.84 -7.61 5.32
CA LEU A 21 10.51 -8.17 4.16
C LEU A 21 10.12 -7.43 2.88
N VAL A 22 8.83 -7.18 2.66
CA VAL A 22 8.35 -6.38 1.51
C VAL A 22 8.97 -4.99 1.54
N SER A 23 8.97 -4.33 2.70
CA SER A 23 9.51 -2.98 2.88
C SER A 23 11.01 -2.94 2.53
N ALA A 24 11.80 -3.80 3.16
CA ALA A 24 13.23 -3.89 2.95
C ALA A 24 13.57 -4.26 1.50
N PHE A 25 12.84 -5.22 0.91
CA PHE A 25 13.03 -5.63 -0.47
C PHE A 25 12.81 -4.47 -1.45
N CYS A 26 11.72 -3.71 -1.30
CA CYS A 26 11.42 -2.58 -2.17
C CYS A 26 12.46 -1.46 -2.05
N ILE A 27 12.89 -1.14 -0.81
CA ILE A 27 13.94 -0.13 -0.57
C ILE A 27 15.26 -0.57 -1.21
N LEU A 28 15.68 -1.82 -1.00
CA LEU A 28 16.96 -2.34 -1.49
C LEU A 28 17.00 -2.43 -3.01
N VAL A 29 15.97 -2.99 -3.64
CA VAL A 29 15.93 -3.19 -5.10
C VAL A 29 15.88 -1.86 -5.84
N THR A 30 15.17 -0.86 -5.29
CA THR A 30 15.12 0.48 -5.88
C THR A 30 16.30 1.37 -5.46
N GLN A 31 17.26 0.84 -4.70
CA GLN A 31 18.43 1.58 -4.20
C GLN A 31 18.04 2.86 -3.43
N GLY A 32 16.96 2.78 -2.64
CA GLY A 32 16.48 3.89 -1.81
C GLY A 32 15.64 4.94 -2.55
N GLN A 33 15.18 4.68 -3.78
CA GLN A 33 14.20 5.56 -4.42
C GLN A 33 12.82 5.46 -3.77
N LEU A 34 12.42 4.25 -3.35
CA LEU A 34 11.23 4.05 -2.52
C LEU A 34 11.57 4.19 -1.04
N ASN A 35 10.74 4.94 -0.34
CA ASN A 35 10.66 4.96 1.11
C ASN A 35 9.37 4.27 1.56
N VAL A 36 9.41 3.68 2.76
CA VAL A 36 8.28 2.94 3.32
C VAL A 36 8.09 3.31 4.77
N SER A 37 6.87 3.68 5.15
CA SER A 37 6.45 3.87 6.54
C SER A 37 5.40 2.84 6.92
N THR A 38 5.33 2.49 8.21
CA THR A 38 4.31 1.60 8.76
C THR A 38 3.24 2.42 9.46
N SER A 39 1.96 2.05 9.33
CA SER A 39 0.91 2.69 10.13
C SER A 39 1.02 2.27 11.61
N MET A 40 0.93 3.25 12.51
CA MET A 40 0.89 3.00 13.95
C MET A 40 -0.51 2.56 14.42
N VAL A 41 -1.56 2.89 13.65
CA VAL A 41 -2.96 2.59 13.94
C VAL A 41 -3.54 1.72 12.81
N ASP A 42 -4.21 0.61 13.16
CA ASP A 42 -4.74 -0.42 12.23
C ASP A 42 -6.27 -0.34 12.08
N ASP A 43 -6.82 0.87 12.04
CA ASP A 43 -8.27 1.09 11.86
C ASP A 43 -8.67 1.16 10.38
N GLU A 44 -7.81 1.70 9.51
CA GLU A 44 -8.01 1.73 8.05
C GLU A 44 -7.50 0.48 7.33
N GLY A 45 -6.91 -0.48 8.06
CA GLY A 45 -6.33 -1.68 7.48
C GLY A 45 -5.11 -1.41 6.59
N VAL A 46 -4.43 -0.28 6.75
CA VAL A 46 -3.19 0.09 6.05
C VAL A 46 -2.00 -0.45 6.83
N ASP A 47 -1.21 -1.31 6.19
CA ASP A 47 -0.04 -1.92 6.83
C ASP A 47 1.24 -1.12 6.49
N LEU A 48 1.37 -0.67 5.24
CA LEU A 48 2.51 0.09 4.70
C LEU A 48 2.04 1.32 3.93
N VAL A 49 2.84 2.37 3.91
CA VAL A 49 2.68 3.52 3.01
C VAL A 49 3.98 3.71 2.25
N PHE A 50 3.90 3.61 0.92
CA PHE A 50 5.02 3.87 0.01
C PHE A 50 5.01 5.32 -0.45
N HIS A 51 6.19 5.90 -0.59
CA HIS A 51 6.38 7.16 -1.28
C HIS A 51 7.70 7.13 -2.05
N GLN A 52 7.73 7.78 -3.20
CA GLN A 52 8.94 7.94 -4.00
C GLN A 52 9.66 9.22 -3.58
N ARG A 53 10.99 9.16 -3.49
CA ARG A 53 11.79 10.34 -3.16
C ARG A 53 11.57 11.45 -4.21
N GLY A 54 11.14 12.62 -3.76
CA GLY A 54 10.89 13.78 -4.61
C GLY A 54 9.52 13.78 -5.30
N SER A 55 8.61 12.88 -4.92
CA SER A 55 7.20 12.89 -5.33
C SER A 55 6.31 13.21 -4.14
N THR A 56 5.15 13.79 -4.42
CA THR A 56 4.13 14.17 -3.42
C THR A 56 3.13 13.03 -3.17
N ALA A 57 3.03 12.11 -4.13
CA ALA A 57 2.11 10.99 -4.08
C ALA A 57 2.52 9.98 -3.01
N THR A 58 1.50 9.42 -2.36
CA THR A 58 1.66 8.30 -1.43
C THR A 58 0.73 7.17 -1.84
N LEU A 59 1.20 5.93 -1.65
CA LEU A 59 0.41 4.73 -1.88
C LEU A 59 0.27 3.97 -0.57
N ALA A 60 -0.93 4.03 0.01
CA ALA A 60 -1.30 3.17 1.12
C ALA A 60 -1.43 1.73 0.62
N VAL A 61 -0.88 0.78 1.37
CA VAL A 61 -0.88 -0.64 1.02
C VAL A 61 -1.33 -1.48 2.21
N GLN A 62 -2.40 -2.24 2.00
CA GLN A 62 -2.77 -3.33 2.89
C GLN A 62 -2.07 -4.61 2.44
N VAL A 63 -1.28 -5.22 3.32
CA VAL A 63 -0.53 -6.45 3.06
C VAL A 63 -1.31 -7.66 3.55
N LYS A 64 -1.34 -8.70 2.72
CA LYS A 64 -1.90 -10.02 3.06
C LYS A 64 -0.92 -11.09 2.64
N ALA A 65 -0.13 -11.57 3.60
CA ALA A 65 0.94 -12.55 3.38
C ALA A 65 0.49 -14.01 3.60
N ARG A 66 1.11 -14.94 2.88
CA ARG A 66 1.02 -16.40 3.08
C ARG A 66 2.40 -17.04 2.99
N MET A 67 2.70 -17.91 3.96
CA MET A 67 3.96 -18.65 4.04
C MET A 67 3.86 -19.96 3.25
N LEU A 68 4.85 -20.26 2.40
CA LEU A 68 4.83 -21.46 1.55
C LEU A 68 4.84 -22.76 2.34
N SER A 69 5.54 -22.83 3.48
CA SER A 69 5.57 -24.01 4.35
C SER A 69 4.19 -24.40 4.85
N ASN A 70 3.34 -23.41 5.14
CA ASN A 70 1.98 -23.61 5.65
C ASN A 70 0.99 -23.90 4.50
N THR A 71 1.48 -23.90 3.26
CA THR A 71 0.68 -24.09 2.03
C THR A 71 0.92 -25.46 1.38
N MET A 72 1.38 -26.46 2.14
CA MET A 72 1.53 -27.84 1.64
C MET A 72 0.23 -28.43 1.06
N ALA A 73 -0.94 -27.87 1.40
CA ALA A 73 -2.25 -28.31 0.92
C ALA A 73 -2.81 -27.54 -0.31
N GLN A 74 -2.15 -26.51 -0.85
CA GLN A 74 -2.64 -25.78 -2.04
C GLN A 74 -1.52 -25.52 -3.06
N ARG A 75 -1.05 -26.60 -3.71
CA ARG A 75 -0.14 -26.52 -4.87
C ARG A 75 -0.74 -25.62 -5.96
N GLY A 76 -0.24 -24.40 -6.09
CA GLY A 76 -0.53 -23.49 -7.21
C GLY A 76 -1.64 -22.47 -7.00
N ARG A 77 -2.21 -22.32 -5.79
CA ARG A 77 -3.26 -21.32 -5.53
C ARG A 77 -2.94 -20.48 -4.29
N PHE A 78 -3.17 -19.18 -4.40
CA PHE A 78 -3.10 -18.23 -3.29
C PHE A 78 -4.52 -17.88 -2.83
N GLN A 79 -4.73 -17.81 -1.52
CA GLN A 79 -6.00 -17.39 -0.94
C GLN A 79 -5.81 -16.50 0.29
N ALA A 80 -6.50 -15.37 0.31
CA ALA A 80 -6.56 -14.44 1.42
C ALA A 80 -7.97 -13.87 1.61
N PHE A 81 -8.17 -13.20 2.74
CA PHE A 81 -9.42 -12.52 3.06
C PHE A 81 -9.14 -11.06 3.42
N VAL A 82 -10.00 -10.18 2.94
CA VAL A 82 -10.05 -8.75 3.25
C VAL A 82 -11.29 -8.52 4.11
N ARG A 83 -11.15 -7.83 5.23
CA ARG A 83 -12.30 -7.54 6.12
C ARG A 83 -13.10 -6.39 5.52
N SER A 84 -14.42 -6.51 5.47
CA SER A 84 -15.25 -5.43 4.92
C SER A 84 -15.29 -4.19 5.82
N GLN A 85 -15.06 -4.36 7.13
CA GLN A 85 -15.10 -3.27 8.12
C GLN A 85 -13.98 -2.25 7.95
N THR A 86 -12.81 -2.69 7.48
CA THR A 86 -11.60 -1.85 7.31
C THR A 86 -11.25 -1.68 5.84
N PHE A 87 -12.18 -1.95 4.93
CA PHE A 87 -11.95 -1.85 3.49
C PHE A 87 -12.84 -0.77 2.89
N THR A 88 -12.23 0.37 2.60
CA THR A 88 -12.85 1.48 1.87
C THR A 88 -12.04 1.70 0.58
N PRO A 89 -12.60 1.43 -0.61
CA PRO A 89 -11.86 1.58 -1.86
C PRO A 89 -11.58 3.05 -2.15
N ARG A 90 -10.31 3.36 -2.46
CA ARG A 90 -9.80 4.69 -2.85
C ARG A 90 -8.60 4.57 -3.79
N ASN A 91 -8.33 5.60 -4.58
CA ASN A 91 -7.33 5.54 -5.65
C ASN A 91 -5.91 5.33 -5.12
N ASP A 92 -5.60 5.91 -3.97
CA ASP A 92 -4.32 5.86 -3.24
C ASP A 92 -4.17 4.65 -2.30
N LEU A 93 -5.06 3.65 -2.41
CA LEU A 93 -4.99 2.41 -1.65
C LEU A 93 -4.85 1.20 -2.57
N ALA A 94 -3.84 0.37 -2.33
CA ALA A 94 -3.68 -0.94 -2.95
C ALA A 94 -3.70 -2.09 -1.93
N LEU A 95 -4.12 -3.26 -2.39
CA LEU A 95 -4.02 -4.52 -1.66
C LEU A 95 -2.83 -5.30 -2.23
N LEU A 96 -1.83 -5.57 -1.38
CA LEU A 96 -0.69 -6.40 -1.71
C LEU A 96 -0.87 -7.81 -1.16
N PHE A 97 -1.15 -8.75 -2.05
CA PHE A 97 -1.20 -10.16 -1.73
C PHE A 97 0.17 -10.78 -2.01
N VAL A 98 0.80 -11.41 -1.02
CA VAL A 98 2.19 -11.87 -1.16
C VAL A 98 2.39 -13.29 -0.64
N SER A 99 3.05 -14.12 -1.44
CA SER A 99 3.56 -15.43 -1.03
C SER A 99 5.03 -15.28 -0.61
N VAL A 100 5.40 -15.89 0.51
CA VAL A 100 6.75 -15.83 1.09
C VAL A 100 7.29 -17.25 1.25
N ASP A 101 8.46 -17.51 0.66
CA ASP A 101 9.27 -18.68 1.00
C ASP A 101 9.89 -18.44 2.37
N ASP A 102 9.21 -18.91 3.40
CA ASP A 102 9.58 -18.72 4.80
C ASP A 102 10.76 -19.58 5.25
N ARG A 103 11.16 -20.57 4.44
CA ARG A 103 12.40 -21.32 4.68
C ARG A 103 13.63 -20.54 4.22
N ARG A 104 13.48 -19.76 3.14
CA ARG A 104 14.56 -18.93 2.58
C ARG A 104 14.49 -17.46 2.99
N GLY A 105 13.38 -17.02 3.58
CA GLY A 105 13.14 -15.63 3.94
C GLY A 105 13.00 -14.71 2.72
N GLN A 106 12.35 -15.18 1.65
CA GLN A 106 12.28 -14.47 0.37
C GLN A 106 10.84 -14.33 -0.14
N LEU A 107 10.59 -13.27 -0.91
CA LEU A 107 9.34 -13.12 -1.66
C LEU A 107 9.30 -14.17 -2.78
N ASP A 108 8.16 -14.84 -2.94
CA ASP A 108 7.95 -15.85 -3.99
C ASP A 108 7.10 -15.28 -5.14
N GLN A 109 5.96 -14.67 -4.81
CA GLN A 109 5.02 -14.12 -5.78
C GLN A 109 4.21 -13.00 -5.12
N ALA A 110 3.90 -11.95 -5.87
CA ALA A 110 3.04 -10.87 -5.42
C ALA A 110 1.87 -10.62 -6.38
N TRP A 111 0.81 -10.01 -5.86
CA TRP A 111 -0.20 -9.30 -6.63
C TRP A 111 -0.40 -7.92 -6.01
N LEU A 112 -0.17 -6.88 -6.80
CA LEU A 112 -0.44 -5.50 -6.41
C LEU A 112 -1.76 -5.08 -7.06
N VAL A 113 -2.84 -5.04 -6.27
CA VAL A 113 -4.19 -4.81 -6.77
C VAL A 113 -4.67 -3.45 -6.27
N PRO A 114 -4.91 -2.44 -7.13
CA PRO A 114 -5.56 -1.20 -6.72
C PRO A 114 -6.88 -1.50 -6.00
N SER A 115 -7.19 -0.85 -4.89
CA SER A 115 -8.36 -1.18 -4.07
C SER A 115 -9.68 -0.98 -4.83
N VAL A 116 -9.74 0.04 -5.69
CA VAL A 116 -10.86 0.27 -6.62
C VAL A 116 -11.02 -0.87 -7.63
N GLU A 117 -9.92 -1.47 -8.07
CA GLU A 117 -9.93 -2.61 -8.97
C GLU A 117 -10.30 -3.91 -8.24
N PHE A 118 -9.90 -4.05 -6.97
CA PHE A 118 -10.38 -5.13 -6.13
C PHE A 118 -11.89 -5.01 -5.88
N ASP A 119 -12.40 -3.82 -5.59
CA ASP A 119 -13.82 -3.56 -5.31
C ASP A 119 -14.73 -3.97 -6.48
N LYS A 120 -14.32 -3.65 -7.71
CA LYS A 120 -15.01 -4.04 -8.95
C LYS A 120 -15.06 -5.55 -9.19
N ARG A 121 -14.11 -6.32 -8.65
CA ARG A 121 -13.91 -7.76 -8.97
C ARG A 121 -14.16 -8.71 -7.82
N LYS A 122 -14.20 -8.20 -6.59
CA LYS A 122 -14.53 -9.01 -5.43
C LYS A 122 -15.95 -9.52 -5.59
N GLY A 123 -16.15 -10.80 -5.25
CA GLY A 123 -17.50 -11.32 -5.04
C GLY A 123 -18.16 -10.65 -3.83
N GLY A 124 -19.42 -10.98 -3.59
CA GLY A 124 -20.12 -10.58 -2.36
C GLY A 124 -19.33 -10.97 -1.11
N ALA A 125 -19.52 -10.22 -0.03
CA ALA A 125 -18.94 -10.59 1.26
C ALA A 125 -19.47 -11.98 1.67
N ALA A 126 -18.57 -12.86 2.12
CA ALA A 126 -19.01 -14.09 2.78
C ALA A 126 -19.82 -13.75 4.03
N SER A 127 -20.56 -14.71 4.58
CA SER A 127 -21.42 -14.56 5.77
C SER A 127 -20.74 -13.95 7.01
N GLN A 128 -19.40 -13.85 7.02
CA GLN A 128 -18.60 -13.25 8.08
C GLN A 128 -18.05 -11.84 7.78
N GLY A 129 -18.60 -11.10 6.80
CA GLY A 129 -18.12 -9.75 6.48
C GLY A 129 -16.69 -9.72 5.94
N ARG A 130 -16.35 -10.70 5.08
CA ARG A 130 -15.02 -10.82 4.48
C ARG A 130 -15.12 -11.05 2.98
N TYR A 131 -14.32 -10.31 2.23
CA TYR A 131 -14.12 -10.52 0.81
C TYR A 131 -13.00 -11.53 0.61
N ARG A 132 -13.20 -12.47 -0.31
CA ARG A 132 -12.23 -13.53 -0.60
C ARG A 132 -11.41 -13.16 -1.83
N PHE A 133 -10.09 -13.17 -1.69
CA PHE A 133 -9.15 -13.11 -2.80
C PHE A 133 -8.64 -14.52 -3.09
N VAL A 134 -8.74 -14.97 -4.34
CA VAL A 134 -8.21 -16.26 -4.81
C VAL A 134 -7.53 -16.07 -6.15
N ALA A 135 -6.24 -16.36 -6.24
CA ALA A 135 -5.45 -16.23 -7.46
C ALA A 135 -4.61 -17.48 -7.73
N SER A 136 -4.36 -17.78 -9.00
CA SER A 136 -3.45 -18.86 -9.38
C SER A 136 -2.01 -18.39 -9.31
N ARG A 137 -1.11 -19.24 -8.83
CA ARG A 137 0.35 -19.04 -8.88
C ARG A 137 0.98 -19.56 -10.17
N LYS A 138 0.23 -20.30 -10.98
CA LYS A 138 0.77 -20.91 -12.21
C LYS A 138 1.03 -19.85 -13.27
N GLU A 139 2.24 -19.84 -13.80
CA GLU A 139 2.60 -19.03 -14.97
C GLU A 139 1.63 -19.32 -16.14
N GLY A 140 1.21 -18.27 -16.86
CA GLY A 140 0.21 -18.38 -17.94
C GLY A 140 -1.25 -18.54 -17.51
N SER A 141 -1.55 -18.66 -16.21
CA SER A 141 -2.95 -18.67 -15.74
C SER A 141 -3.67 -17.37 -16.08
N GLN A 142 -4.83 -17.49 -16.73
CA GLN A 142 -5.72 -16.41 -17.15
C GLN A 142 -6.81 -16.11 -16.10
N ASP A 143 -6.50 -16.29 -14.81
CA ASP A 143 -7.43 -15.91 -13.76
C ASP A 143 -7.61 -14.38 -13.73
N GLN A 144 -8.71 -13.92 -13.12
CA GLN A 144 -9.07 -12.49 -13.14
C GLN A 144 -8.02 -11.55 -12.53
N TRP A 145 -7.09 -12.09 -11.73
CA TRP A 145 -6.02 -11.35 -11.07
C TRP A 145 -4.68 -11.46 -11.79
N ALA A 146 -4.60 -12.20 -12.91
CA ALA A 146 -3.37 -12.44 -13.66
C ALA A 146 -2.64 -11.14 -14.06
N ARG A 147 -3.39 -10.09 -14.45
CA ARG A 147 -2.82 -8.78 -14.80
C ARG A 147 -2.12 -8.05 -13.65
N PHE A 148 -2.47 -8.37 -12.40
CA PHE A 148 -1.88 -7.74 -11.22
C PHE A 148 -0.74 -8.58 -10.65
N ARG A 149 -0.45 -9.74 -11.25
CA ARG A 149 0.56 -10.67 -10.79
C ARG A 149 1.95 -10.13 -11.12
N LEU A 150 2.81 -10.07 -10.11
CA LEU A 150 4.18 -9.58 -10.21
C LEU A 150 5.14 -10.64 -9.66
N ARG A 151 6.20 -10.95 -10.41
CA ARG A 151 7.37 -11.62 -9.84
C ARG A 151 8.02 -10.69 -8.80
N PRO A 152 8.79 -11.22 -7.82
CA PRO A 152 9.40 -10.39 -6.78
C PRO A 152 10.09 -9.13 -7.30
N LEU A 153 10.98 -9.25 -8.29
CA LEU A 153 11.71 -8.11 -8.85
C LEU A 153 10.84 -7.11 -9.63
N GLN A 154 9.60 -7.46 -9.98
CA GLN A 154 8.66 -6.55 -10.64
C GLN A 154 7.81 -5.77 -9.63
N LEU A 155 7.77 -6.20 -8.36
CA LEU A 155 6.98 -5.53 -7.33
C LEU A 155 7.40 -4.08 -7.10
N PRO A 156 8.69 -3.74 -6.91
CA PRO A 156 9.08 -2.37 -6.60
C PRO A 156 8.79 -1.42 -7.77
N GLU A 157 9.05 -1.87 -9.00
CA GLU A 157 8.72 -1.11 -10.22
C GLU A 157 7.21 -0.89 -10.35
N GLY A 158 6.40 -1.91 -10.06
CA GLY A 158 4.94 -1.78 -10.06
C GLY A 158 4.41 -0.80 -9.01
N ILE A 159 5.13 -0.64 -7.87
CA ILE A 159 4.80 0.37 -6.85
C ILE A 159 5.18 1.77 -7.35
N LEU A 160 6.37 1.94 -7.93
CA LEU A 160 6.82 3.22 -8.50
C LEU A 160 5.86 3.69 -9.59
N GLN A 161 5.51 2.84 -10.54
CA GLN A 161 4.55 3.19 -11.59
C GLN A 161 3.20 3.65 -11.02
N HIS A 162 2.71 3.00 -9.97
CA HIS A 162 1.46 3.38 -9.35
C HIS A 162 1.56 4.75 -8.65
N LEU A 163 2.69 5.04 -8.01
CA LEU A 163 2.96 6.35 -7.41
C LEU A 163 3.02 7.44 -8.48
N GLU A 164 3.70 7.18 -9.60
CA GLU A 164 3.74 8.12 -10.74
C GLU A 164 2.34 8.37 -11.30
N ASP A 165 1.52 7.33 -11.49
CA ASP A 165 0.14 7.47 -11.95
C ASP A 165 -0.70 8.33 -10.99
N LEU A 166 -0.50 8.18 -9.67
CA LEU A 166 -1.16 8.98 -8.64
C LEU A 166 -0.70 10.44 -8.66
N ASP A 167 0.61 10.68 -8.77
CA ASP A 167 1.19 12.02 -8.81
C ASP A 167 0.69 12.76 -10.06
N GLN A 168 0.69 12.10 -11.22
CA GLN A 168 0.12 12.67 -12.45
C GLN A 168 -1.38 12.97 -12.31
N ALA A 169 -2.15 12.08 -11.69
CA ALA A 169 -3.57 12.33 -11.44
C ALA A 169 -3.80 13.53 -10.51
N GLN A 170 -2.95 13.73 -9.51
CA GLN A 170 -3.01 14.88 -8.60
C GLN A 170 -2.62 16.19 -9.32
N LEU A 171 -1.56 16.16 -10.12
CA LEU A 171 -1.07 17.33 -10.87
C LEU A 171 -2.04 17.79 -11.97
N THR A 172 -2.74 16.84 -12.62
CA THR A 172 -3.67 17.11 -13.74
C THR A 172 -5.11 17.36 -13.31
N ALA A 173 -5.44 17.22 -12.03
CA ALA A 173 -6.77 17.53 -11.52
C ALA A 173 -7.07 19.04 -11.66
N GLU A 174 -7.91 19.39 -12.63
CA GLU A 174 -8.29 20.78 -12.96
C GLU A 174 -8.85 21.53 -11.74
N ASP A 175 -9.57 20.82 -10.86
CA ASP A 175 -10.17 21.35 -9.64
C ASP A 175 -9.27 21.24 -8.40
N ARG A 176 -7.97 20.93 -8.53
CA ARG A 176 -7.09 20.77 -7.35
C ARG A 176 -6.96 22.04 -6.51
N LEU A 177 -7.15 23.20 -7.15
CA LEU A 177 -7.19 24.51 -6.50
C LEU A 177 -8.63 25.03 -6.32
N ALA A 178 -9.65 24.26 -6.67
CA ALA A 178 -11.04 24.70 -6.54
C ALA A 178 -11.39 24.93 -5.06
N GLY A 179 -11.89 26.12 -4.76
CA GLY A 179 -12.19 26.55 -3.39
C GLY A 179 -10.97 26.91 -2.54
N VAL A 180 -9.78 26.98 -3.14
CA VAL A 180 -8.59 27.54 -2.49
C VAL A 180 -8.61 29.06 -2.65
N ASP A 181 -8.81 29.79 -1.55
CA ASP A 181 -8.78 31.25 -1.51
C ASP A 181 -7.62 31.80 -0.66
N ALA A 182 -6.96 30.94 0.11
CA ALA A 182 -5.75 31.24 0.86
C ALA A 182 -4.74 30.08 0.78
N LEU A 183 -3.49 30.40 0.45
CA LEU A 183 -2.37 29.48 0.43
C LEU A 183 -1.42 29.76 1.60
N GLY A 184 -1.02 28.70 2.30
CA GLY A 184 0.14 28.67 3.17
C GLY A 184 1.33 28.05 2.43
N VAL A 185 2.51 28.60 2.66
CA VAL A 185 3.77 27.96 2.28
C VAL A 185 4.46 27.57 3.59
N ASP A 186 4.78 26.30 3.72
CA ASP A 186 5.41 25.75 4.90
C ASP A 186 6.72 25.07 4.52
N GLU A 187 7.83 25.69 4.89
CA GLU A 187 9.17 25.19 4.62
C GLU A 187 9.64 24.32 5.79
N HIS A 188 9.70 23.01 5.56
CA HIS A 188 10.22 22.08 6.54
C HIS A 188 11.68 21.74 6.22
N VAL A 189 12.60 22.23 7.06
CA VAL A 189 14.03 21.92 6.95
C VAL A 189 14.33 20.59 7.63
N TRP A 190 14.61 19.54 6.85
CA TRP A 190 15.04 18.25 7.37
C TRP A 190 16.57 18.18 7.43
N ARG A 191 17.13 18.26 8.65
CA ARG A 191 18.54 17.97 8.90
C ARG A 191 18.74 16.47 9.10
N HIS A 192 19.29 15.80 8.10
CA HIS A 192 19.80 14.44 8.26
C HIS A 192 21.02 14.40 9.20
N VAL A 193 21.12 13.36 10.05
CA VAL A 193 22.37 12.95 10.72
C VAL A 193 23.19 12.06 9.77
N GLY A 194 23.74 12.64 8.72
CA GLY A 194 24.66 11.96 7.79
C GLY A 194 24.74 12.59 6.39
N PRO A 195 25.75 12.24 5.57
CA PRO A 195 25.81 12.62 4.16
C PRO A 195 24.63 12.01 3.37
N PRO A 196 24.01 12.72 2.41
CA PRO A 196 24.43 13.97 1.79
C PRO A 196 23.53 15.15 2.23
N GLY A 197 23.73 15.66 3.45
CA GLY A 197 23.28 17.00 3.81
C GLY A 197 21.77 17.21 4.01
N THR A 198 21.44 18.46 4.39
CA THR A 198 20.08 18.92 4.72
C THR A 198 19.21 18.93 3.48
N GLY A 199 18.03 18.30 3.55
CA GLY A 199 16.99 18.40 2.54
C GLY A 199 16.04 19.54 2.89
N LEU A 200 15.65 20.33 1.89
CA LEU A 200 14.55 21.28 1.99
C LEU A 200 13.37 20.66 1.24
N VAL A 201 12.21 20.71 1.87
CA VAL A 201 10.93 20.34 1.27
C VAL A 201 9.97 21.47 1.60
N THR A 202 9.37 22.04 0.57
CA THR A 202 8.39 23.12 0.68
C THR A 202 7.00 22.55 0.44
N GLY A 203 6.19 22.50 1.50
CA GLY A 203 4.78 22.15 1.38
C GLY A 203 3.96 23.37 0.96
N ILE A 204 3.11 23.22 -0.05
CA ILE A 204 2.05 24.19 -0.37
C ILE A 204 0.78 23.67 0.27
N VAL A 205 0.20 24.45 1.17
CA VAL A 205 -0.94 24.04 2.00
C VAL A 205 -2.13 24.96 1.71
N ASP A 206 -3.29 24.37 1.47
CA ASP A 206 -4.58 25.05 1.47
C ASP A 206 -4.86 25.54 2.90
N HIS A 207 -5.04 26.85 3.06
CA HIS A 207 -5.42 27.51 4.30
C HIS A 207 -6.79 28.21 4.21
N SER A 208 -7.59 27.89 3.19
CA SER A 208 -8.94 28.43 3.04
C SER A 208 -9.76 28.23 4.31
N ARG A 209 -10.55 29.23 4.67
CA ARG A 209 -11.44 29.14 5.84
C ARG A 209 -12.79 28.56 5.43
N GLY A 210 -13.29 27.62 6.22
CA GLY A 210 -14.68 27.16 6.10
C GLY A 210 -15.67 28.26 6.48
N GLU A 211 -16.97 28.00 6.26
CA GLU A 211 -18.06 28.92 6.67
C GLU A 211 -18.06 29.21 8.18
N ASP A 212 -17.47 28.33 8.99
CA ASP A 212 -17.26 28.49 10.43
C ASP A 212 -16.01 29.31 10.79
N GLY A 213 -15.31 29.84 9.78
CA GLY A 213 -14.09 30.61 9.92
C GLY A 213 -12.85 29.78 10.26
N ARG A 214 -12.93 28.44 10.31
CA ARG A 214 -11.78 27.58 10.65
C ARG A 214 -10.95 27.28 9.39
N PRO A 215 -9.61 27.33 9.47
CA PRO A 215 -8.76 26.96 8.35
C PRO A 215 -8.89 25.47 8.04
N ARG A 216 -9.08 25.14 6.77
CA ARG A 216 -8.77 23.82 6.23
C ARG A 216 -7.24 23.76 6.16
N ALA A 217 -6.64 22.63 6.52
CA ALA A 217 -5.19 22.43 6.43
C ALA A 217 -4.98 21.19 5.56
N ARG A 218 -5.02 21.39 4.24
CA ARG A 218 -4.88 20.33 3.25
C ARG A 218 -3.61 20.58 2.45
N LEU A 219 -2.67 19.64 2.47
CA LEU A 219 -1.48 19.70 1.63
C LEU A 219 -1.91 19.61 0.15
N LEU A 220 -1.51 20.59 -0.65
CA LEU A 220 -1.81 20.70 -2.07
C LEU A 220 -0.64 20.24 -2.94
N ASP A 221 0.58 20.54 -2.49
CA ASP A 221 1.80 20.25 -3.25
C ASP A 221 3.00 20.14 -2.31
N LEU A 222 4.09 19.56 -2.81
CA LEU A 222 5.34 19.36 -2.10
C LEU A 222 6.51 19.52 -3.10
N VAL A 223 7.31 20.57 -2.94
CA VAL A 223 8.37 21.00 -3.89
C VAL A 223 9.76 20.92 -3.27
#